data_AF-A0A820Q0H1-F1
#
_entry.id   AF-A0A820Q0H1-F1
#
_cell.length_a   1.000
_cell.length_b   1.000
_cell.length_c   1.000
_cell.angle_alpha   90.00
_cell.angle_beta   90.00
_cell.angle_gamma   90.00
#
_symmetry.space_group_name_H-M   'P 1'
#
loop_
_entity.id
_entity.type
_entity.pdbx_description
1 polymer ?
#
loop_
_entity_poly.entity_id
_entity_poly.type
_entity_poly.pdbx_seq_one_letter_code
_entity_poly.pdbx_strand_id
1 'polypeptide(L)'
;MSAGFYDFDTFDTSQGIFNQNLLPPQEYFSEWYTGCWPSETLLLSNLQNFYNQTAVNKIITYINSSISSDFFVALNLSQNSSFNLNSTIESLVEELFIEEWIQQLNYTAYFHQCQPDTCIFDVNKRASVLYIFTS
;
A
#
# COMPACT_ATOMS: atom_id res chain seq x y z
N MET A 1 8.64 3.81 16.03
CA MET A 1 8.41 2.39 16.37
C MET A 1 8.99 1.55 15.25
N SER A 2 10.29 1.31 15.37
CA SER A 2 11.16 0.33 14.70
C SER A 2 10.66 -0.64 13.61
N ALA A 3 11.54 -0.81 12.61
CA ALA A 3 11.55 -1.91 11.65
C ALA A 3 11.53 -3.27 12.36
N GLY A 4 10.63 -4.14 11.92
CA GLY A 4 10.45 -5.46 12.48
C GLY A 4 11.27 -6.54 11.79
N PHE A 5 11.58 -7.61 12.54
CA PHE A 5 12.38 -8.75 12.09
C PHE A 5 11.59 -10.05 12.26
N TYR A 6 11.77 -10.97 11.32
CA TYR A 6 11.25 -12.33 11.44
C TYR A 6 12.13 -13.10 12.42
N ASP A 7 11.53 -13.73 13.42
CA ASP A 7 12.24 -14.61 14.35
C ASP A 7 12.31 -16.02 13.75
N PHE A 8 13.52 -16.41 13.34
CA PHE A 8 13.78 -17.72 12.76
C PHE A 8 13.94 -18.80 13.83
N ASP A 9 14.23 -18.44 15.08
CA ASP A 9 14.45 -19.39 16.17
C ASP A 9 13.13 -19.97 16.68
N THR A 10 12.03 -19.21 16.57
CA THR A 10 10.67 -19.70 16.85
C THR A 10 10.02 -20.44 15.68
N PHE A 11 10.61 -20.35 14.48
CA PHE A 11 10.21 -21.11 13.31
C PHE A 11 10.96 -22.46 13.28
N ASP A 12 10.29 -23.54 13.64
CA ASP A 12 10.89 -24.88 13.58
C ASP A 12 11.10 -25.29 12.11
N THR A 13 12.34 -25.12 11.63
CA THR A 13 12.77 -25.50 10.27
C THR A 13 12.65 -26.99 9.97
N SER A 14 12.52 -27.85 10.99
CA SER A 14 12.41 -29.30 10.83
C SER A 14 10.97 -29.77 10.60
N GLN A 15 9.98 -29.04 11.14
CA GLN A 15 8.55 -29.38 11.04
C GLN A 15 7.78 -28.41 10.14
N GLY A 16 8.32 -27.23 9.85
CA GLY A 16 7.59 -26.14 9.18
C GLY A 16 6.39 -25.62 9.98
N ILE A 17 6.37 -25.86 11.30
CA ILE A 17 5.26 -25.54 12.20
C ILE A 17 5.81 -24.65 13.33
N PHE A 18 5.08 -23.58 13.66
CA PHE A 18 5.41 -22.72 14.78
C PHE A 18 5.24 -23.45 16.11
N ASN A 19 6.26 -23.40 16.97
CA ASN A 19 6.14 -23.94 18.31
C ASN A 19 5.35 -22.96 19.20
N GLN A 20 4.05 -23.20 19.34
CA GLN A 20 3.14 -22.37 20.14
C GLN A 20 3.51 -22.32 21.64
N ASN A 21 4.35 -23.25 22.12
CA ASN A 21 4.84 -23.26 23.50
C ASN A 21 6.10 -22.39 23.70
N LEU A 22 6.73 -22.00 22.59
CA LEU A 22 7.74 -20.95 22.46
C LEU A 22 7.11 -19.80 21.66
N LEU A 23 5.88 -19.41 22.00
CA LEU A 23 5.41 -18.08 21.62
C LEU A 23 6.53 -17.13 22.01
N PRO A 24 7.16 -16.40 21.06
CA PRO A 24 8.08 -15.37 21.47
C PRO A 24 7.22 -14.51 22.39
N PRO A 25 7.63 -14.29 23.65
CA PRO A 25 6.99 -13.27 24.44
C PRO A 25 6.89 -12.00 23.56
N GLN A 26 5.92 -11.12 23.83
CA GLN A 26 6.00 -9.75 23.30
C GLN A 26 7.27 -9.09 23.89
N GLU A 27 8.41 -9.55 23.44
CA GLU A 27 9.73 -9.19 23.88
C GLU A 27 10.24 -8.27 22.79
N TYR A 28 10.25 -7.00 23.17
CA TYR A 28 11.07 -5.99 22.55
C TYR A 28 12.53 -6.46 22.63
N PHE A 29 12.96 -7.35 21.73
CA PHE A 29 14.37 -7.59 21.55
C PHE A 29 14.95 -6.33 20.94
N SER A 30 15.60 -5.52 21.77
CA SER A 30 16.27 -4.30 21.33
C SER A 30 15.36 -3.36 20.53
N GLU A 31 14.21 -3.00 21.10
CA GLU A 31 13.27 -2.01 20.54
C GLU A 31 12.62 -2.39 19.20
N TRP A 32 12.65 -3.63 18.70
CA TRP A 32 12.11 -4.00 17.38
C TRP A 32 10.85 -4.87 17.47
N TYR A 33 9.94 -4.76 16.48
CA TYR A 33 8.75 -5.61 16.39
C TYR A 33 9.13 -6.98 15.82
N THR A 34 8.79 -8.06 16.52
CA THR A 34 8.94 -9.43 16.00
C THR A 34 7.57 -10.07 15.89
N GLY A 35 7.39 -10.91 14.87
CA GLY A 35 6.11 -11.59 14.62
C GLY A 35 6.33 -12.91 13.89
N CYS A 36 5.25 -13.69 13.81
CA CYS A 36 5.31 -15.05 13.26
C CYS A 36 5.50 -15.01 11.74
N TRP A 37 4.92 -14.02 11.06
CA TRP A 37 5.02 -13.87 9.61
C TRP A 37 5.85 -12.66 9.24
N PRO A 38 6.83 -12.80 8.32
CA PRO A 38 7.60 -11.66 7.82
C PRO A 38 6.70 -10.53 7.29
N SER A 39 5.58 -10.88 6.67
CA SER A 39 4.59 -9.92 6.16
C SER A 39 3.87 -9.17 7.28
N GLU A 40 3.44 -9.87 8.33
CA GLU A 40 2.73 -9.27 9.48
C GLU A 40 3.66 -8.30 10.21
N THR A 41 4.87 -8.76 10.51
CA THR A 41 5.91 -7.97 11.15
C THR A 41 6.27 -6.73 10.33
N LEU A 42 6.40 -6.88 9.00
CA LEU A 42 6.69 -5.77 8.12
C LEU A 42 5.54 -4.76 8.10
N LEU A 43 4.30 -5.20 7.94
CA LEU A 43 3.12 -4.33 7.83
C LEU A 43 2.91 -3.48 9.09
N LEU A 44 3.11 -4.06 10.27
CA LEU A 44 2.97 -3.37 11.55
C LEU A 44 4.13 -2.42 11.89
N SER A 45 5.25 -2.53 11.17
CA SER A 45 6.43 -1.69 11.38
C SER A 45 6.27 -0.29 10.79
N ASN A 46 7.12 0.64 11.23
CA ASN A 46 7.24 1.96 10.59
C ASN A 46 8.64 2.22 10.02
N LEU A 47 8.72 3.18 9.09
CA LEU A 47 9.96 3.48 8.35
C LEU A 47 10.87 4.50 9.05
N GLN A 48 10.50 4.97 10.24
CA GLN A 48 11.20 6.05 10.96
C GLN A 48 12.71 5.79 11.12
N ASN A 49 13.10 4.54 11.36
CA ASN A 49 14.50 4.17 11.58
C ASN A 49 15.37 4.27 10.33
N PHE A 50 14.78 4.23 9.12
CA PHE A 50 15.53 4.40 7.88
C PHE A 50 15.97 5.84 7.64
N TYR A 51 15.42 6.81 8.37
CA TYR A 51 15.83 8.22 8.32
C TYR A 51 16.97 8.57 9.27
N ASN A 52 17.44 7.61 10.09
CA ASN A 52 18.53 7.83 11.05
C ASN A 52 19.72 6.91 10.75
N GLN A 53 20.87 7.52 10.43
CA GLN A 53 22.09 6.77 10.07
C GLN A 53 22.55 5.82 11.19
N THR A 54 22.39 6.22 12.46
CA THR A 54 22.78 5.37 13.59
C THR A 54 21.92 4.12 13.67
N ALA A 55 20.62 4.24 13.40
CA ALA A 55 19.71 3.09 13.38
C ALA A 55 19.99 2.16 12.19
N VAL A 56 20.21 2.73 11.01
CA VAL A 56 20.59 1.99 9.80
C VAL A 56 21.90 1.22 10.02
N ASN A 57 22.91 1.83 10.63
CA ASN A 57 24.18 1.18 10.95
C ASN A 57 24.00 -0.02 11.89
N LYS A 58 23.11 0.06 12.88
CA LYS A 58 22.78 -1.07 13.76
C LYS A 58 22.16 -2.24 12.98
N ILE A 59 21.26 -1.95 12.04
CA ILE A 59 20.60 -2.96 11.19
C ILE A 59 21.64 -3.68 10.33
N ILE A 60 22.55 -2.94 9.69
CA ILE A 60 23.60 -3.52 8.84
C ILE A 60 24.52 -4.42 9.66
N THR A 61 24.92 -3.94 10.84
CA THR A 61 25.79 -4.70 11.74
C THR A 61 25.13 -5.99 12.19
N TYR A 62 23.81 -5.97 12.42
CA TYR A 62 23.01 -7.15 12.76
C TYR A 62 22.91 -8.14 11.61
N ILE A 63 22.67 -7.67 10.38
CA ILE A 63 22.54 -8.54 9.19
C ILE A 63 23.89 -9.16 8.83
N ASN A 64 24.94 -8.35 8.76
CA ASN A 64 26.28 -8.80 8.41
C ASN A 64 27.33 -7.77 8.81
N SER A 65 28.13 -8.09 9.83
CA SER A 65 29.22 -7.25 10.32
C SER A 65 30.34 -6.98 9.31
N SER A 66 30.40 -7.72 8.19
CA SER A 66 31.39 -7.55 7.12
C SER A 66 30.98 -6.51 6.07
N ILE A 67 29.72 -6.04 6.08
CA ILE A 67 29.22 -5.04 5.14
C ILE A 67 29.62 -3.66 5.66
N SER A 68 30.34 -2.88 4.84
CA SER A 68 30.67 -1.50 5.19
C SER A 68 29.40 -0.66 5.29
N SER A 69 29.29 0.13 6.37
CA SER A 69 28.20 1.09 6.59
C SER A 69 28.09 2.15 5.50
N ASP A 70 29.15 2.34 4.69
CA ASP A 70 29.19 3.37 3.65
C ASP A 70 28.24 3.08 2.48
N PHE A 71 27.79 1.84 2.31
CA PHE A 71 26.86 1.47 1.23
C PHE A 71 25.40 1.84 1.52
N PHE A 72 25.06 2.05 2.78
CA PHE A 72 23.69 2.21 3.23
C PHE A 72 23.54 3.55 3.93
N VAL A 73 23.02 4.52 3.18
CA VAL A 73 22.80 5.87 3.67
C VAL A 73 21.36 6.01 4.12
N ALA A 74 21.16 6.66 5.27
CA ALA A 74 19.84 6.98 5.76
C ALA A 74 19.08 7.90 4.79
N LEU A 75 17.76 7.73 4.76
CA LEU A 75 16.85 8.53 3.97
C LEU A 75 16.86 9.99 4.44
N ASN A 76 16.65 10.90 3.49
CA ASN A 76 16.65 12.33 3.78
C ASN A 76 15.28 12.77 4.31
N LEU A 77 15.26 13.21 5.58
CA LEU A 77 14.06 13.71 6.24
C LEU A 77 13.51 15.00 5.62
N SER A 78 14.36 15.76 4.92
CA SER A 78 14.00 17.03 4.28
C SER A 78 13.32 16.86 2.92
N GLN A 79 13.21 15.62 2.42
CA GLN A 79 12.41 15.36 1.22
C GLN A 79 10.92 15.37 1.56
N ASN A 80 10.13 16.03 0.71
CA ASN A 80 8.69 16.13 0.90
C ASN A 80 8.06 14.74 0.82
N SER A 81 7.55 14.25 1.96
CA SER A 81 6.75 13.03 2.04
C SER A 81 5.28 13.41 2.21
N SER A 82 4.40 12.75 1.45
CA SER A 82 2.95 12.82 1.67
C SER A 82 2.51 12.11 2.94
N PHE A 83 3.36 11.24 3.49
CA PHE A 83 3.07 10.36 4.61
C PHE A 83 3.79 10.80 5.89
N ASN A 84 3.15 10.56 7.03
CA ASN A 84 3.75 10.78 8.35
C ASN A 84 4.83 9.73 8.62
N LEU A 85 5.92 10.12 9.27
CA LEU A 85 6.99 9.20 9.69
C LEU A 85 6.53 8.11 10.66
N ASN A 86 5.39 8.33 11.33
CA ASN A 86 4.77 7.37 12.24
C ASN A 86 3.75 6.45 11.55
N SER A 87 3.46 6.66 10.27
CA SER A 87 2.59 5.77 9.50
C SER A 87 3.19 4.36 9.44
N THR A 88 2.34 3.34 9.61
CA THR A 88 2.73 1.94 9.45
C THR A 88 2.90 1.61 7.98
N ILE A 89 3.72 0.61 7.67
CA ILE A 89 3.88 0.14 6.29
C ILE A 89 2.54 -0.38 5.74
N GLU A 90 1.69 -0.96 6.58
CA GLU A 90 0.31 -1.31 6.24
C GLU A 90 -0.46 -0.12 5.65
N SER A 91 -0.49 1.03 6.32
CA SER A 91 -1.22 2.20 5.81
C SER A 91 -0.63 2.72 4.49
N LEU A 92 0.70 2.65 4.34
CA LEU A 92 1.38 3.03 3.10
C LEU A 92 0.97 2.10 1.96
N VAL A 93 0.90 0.80 2.23
CA VAL A 93 0.49 -0.23 1.28
C VAL A 93 -0.98 -0.04 0.90
N GLU A 94 -1.88 0.15 1.86
CA GLU A 94 -3.30 0.39 1.60
C GLU A 94 -3.53 1.61 0.69
N GLU A 95 -2.81 2.71 0.92
CA GLU A 95 -2.89 3.91 0.07
C GLU A 95 -2.29 3.71 -1.33
N LEU A 96 -1.41 2.72 -1.53
CA LEU A 96 -0.91 2.36 -2.86
C LEU A 96 -1.92 1.52 -3.66
N PHE A 97 -2.83 0.82 -2.99
CA PHE A 97 -3.85 -0.05 -3.60
C PHE A 97 -5.24 0.60 -3.66
N ILE A 98 -5.31 1.91 -3.94
CA ILE A 98 -6.59 2.57 -4.24
C ILE A 98 -7.12 2.03 -5.58
N GLU A 99 -7.97 1.00 -5.52
CA GLU A 99 -8.56 0.36 -6.71
C GLU A 99 -9.69 1.19 -7.32
N GLU A 100 -10.45 1.92 -6.50
CA GLU A 100 -11.54 2.77 -6.95
C GLU A 100 -11.41 4.17 -6.35
N TRP A 101 -11.11 5.15 -7.21
CA TRP A 101 -11.33 6.55 -6.86
C TRP A 101 -12.84 6.78 -6.89
N ILE A 102 -13.47 7.01 -5.73
CA ILE A 102 -14.86 7.47 -5.67
C ILE A 102 -14.88 8.91 -6.19
N GLN A 103 -14.87 9.05 -7.51
CA GLN A 103 -15.02 10.34 -8.15
C GLN A 103 -16.51 10.70 -8.03
N GLN A 104 -16.86 11.62 -7.12
CA GLN A 104 -18.14 12.31 -7.20
C GLN A 104 -18.12 13.25 -8.41
N LEU A 105 -18.32 12.68 -9.59
CA LEU A 105 -18.33 13.41 -10.85
C LEU A 105 -19.69 14.11 -10.99
N ASN A 106 -19.69 15.41 -10.74
CA ASN A 106 -20.84 16.25 -11.02
C ASN A 106 -20.80 16.74 -12.48
N TYR A 107 -21.45 16.00 -13.37
CA TYR A 107 -21.57 16.36 -14.79
C TYR A 107 -22.71 17.35 -15.09
N THR A 108 -23.37 17.92 -14.08
CA THR A 108 -24.52 18.82 -14.30
C THR A 108 -24.14 20.02 -15.16
N ALA A 109 -22.96 20.61 -14.90
CA ALA A 109 -22.45 21.72 -15.71
C ALA A 109 -22.15 21.30 -17.16
N TYR A 110 -21.56 20.12 -17.34
CA TYR A 110 -21.27 19.57 -18.67
C TYR A 110 -22.54 19.29 -19.47
N PHE A 111 -23.52 18.62 -18.87
CA PHE A 111 -24.80 18.35 -19.52
C PHE A 111 -25.60 19.62 -19.81
N HIS A 112 -25.56 20.61 -18.92
CA HIS A 112 -26.21 21.90 -19.17
C HIS A 112 -25.56 22.66 -20.33
N GLN A 113 -24.25 22.53 -20.50
CA GLN A 113 -23.51 23.22 -21.57
C GLN A 113 -23.60 22.49 -22.92
N CYS A 114 -23.77 21.16 -22.89
CA CYS A 114 -23.90 20.31 -24.07
C CYS A 114 -25.34 19.91 -24.39
N GLN A 115 -26.34 20.46 -23.69
CA GLN A 115 -27.74 20.16 -23.97
C GLN A 115 -28.14 20.73 -25.33
N PRO A 116 -28.61 19.90 -26.28
CA PRO A 116 -29.10 20.41 -27.54
C PRO A 116 -30.40 21.19 -27.33
N ASP A 117 -30.54 22.36 -27.96
CA ASP A 117 -31.77 23.15 -27.92
C ASP A 117 -32.98 22.40 -28.51
N THR A 118 -32.73 21.43 -29.39
CA THR A 118 -33.75 20.60 -30.02
C THR A 118 -33.30 19.15 -30.09
N CYS A 119 -34.12 18.23 -29.57
CA CYS A 119 -33.90 16.80 -29.75
C CYS A 119 -34.33 16.39 -31.15
N ILE A 120 -33.35 16.09 -32.02
CA ILE A 120 -33.59 15.55 -33.35
C ILE A 120 -33.61 14.03 -33.22
N PHE A 121 -34.79 13.44 -33.30
CA PHE A 121 -34.93 11.98 -33.39
C PHE A 121 -34.95 11.59 -34.85
N ASP A 122 -33.89 10.90 -35.29
CA ASP A 122 -33.83 10.35 -36.64
C ASP A 122 -34.63 9.04 -36.69
N VAL A 123 -35.89 9.12 -37.11
CA VAL A 123 -36.73 7.93 -37.28
C VAL A 123 -36.30 7.26 -38.58
N ASN A 124 -35.29 6.39 -38.48
CA ASN A 124 -34.90 5.47 -39.54
C ASN A 124 -36.04 4.45 -39.77
N LYS A 125 -37.09 4.88 -40.47
CA LYS A 125 -38.14 3.97 -40.94
C LYS A 125 -37.52 3.10 -42.02
N ARG A 126 -37.08 1.90 -41.65
CA ARG A 126 -36.90 0.81 -42.62
C ARG A 126 -38.18 0.76 -43.43
N ALA A 127 -38.09 0.91 -44.75
CA ALA A 127 -39.24 0.97 -45.65
C ALA A 127 -40.08 -0.31 -45.51
N SER A 128 -41.03 -0.29 -44.59
CA SER A 128 -42.03 -1.31 -44.42
C SER A 128 -43.21 -0.90 -45.29
N VAL A 129 -43.63 -1.80 -46.18
CA VAL A 129 -44.72 -1.63 -47.15
C VAL A 129 -45.98 -1.06 -46.49
N LEU A 130 -46.21 -1.35 -45.21
CA LEU A 130 -47.32 -0.82 -44.40
C LEU A 130 -47.36 0.71 -44.30
N TYR A 131 -46.22 1.42 -44.35
CA TYR A 131 -46.19 2.89 -44.20
C TYR A 131 -46.60 3.64 -45.48
N ILE A 132 -46.41 3.03 -46.66
CA ILE A 132 -46.75 3.65 -47.96
C ILE A 132 -48.27 3.73 -48.16
N PHE A 133 -49.03 2.81 -47.57
CA PHE A 133 -50.49 2.76 -47.74
C PHE A 133 -51.27 3.58 -46.72
N THR A 134 -50.61 4.10 -45.67
CA THR A 134 -51.28 4.81 -44.57
C THR A 134 -50.97 6.31 -44.50
N SER A 135 -50.23 6.86 -45.47
CA SER A 135 -49.94 8.31 -45.59
C SER A 135 -50.82 8.99 -46.62
#